data_AF-A0A1B6BXN0-F1
#
_entry.id   AF-A0A1B6BXN0-F1
#
_cell.length_a   1.000
_cell.length_b   1.000
_cell.length_c   1.000
_cell.angle_alpha   90.00
_cell.angle_beta   90.00
_cell.angle_gamma   90.00
#
_symmetry.space_group_name_H-M   'P 1'
#
loop_
_entity.id
_entity.type
_entity.pdbx_description
1 polymer ?
#
loop_
_entity_poly.entity_id
_entity_poly.type
_entity_poly.pdbx_seq_one_letter_code
_entity_poly.pdbx_strand_id
1 'polypeptide(L)'
;MTKKKKMTIEERRKKQKESMQKLREARRNNPGLYEEEKRKERERYHQRKAQRKIKSIRQMSQRDQRVQRKEWRKRSKECYNRKKQQQQLERDLALDSPPRTPEPEQNVERIDRRRDSGRKRRRQHTYYLKRKIAKLEEKLKKEKKKKEKYRMRLHRHETNKKDTPRKRVKKLLKGQQVDDGIKKKLLFGEVIKEQLQENYRKLNQQKSKKMFWRNITGRVLKKYRMTKNIVQITSYSYVGQRNTLKQRQHKQKIEAVRLCVMEFLQRDKNSRETA
;
A
#
# COMPACT_ATOMS: atom_id res chain seq x y z
N MET A 1 -73.52 25.14 -35.45
CA MET A 1 -72.59 24.43 -34.53
C MET A 1 -71.15 24.83 -34.84
N THR A 2 -70.47 25.55 -33.94
CA THR A 2 -69.12 26.09 -34.20
C THR A 2 -68.02 25.08 -33.84
N LYS A 3 -67.21 24.68 -34.83
CA LYS A 3 -66.09 23.75 -34.65
C LYS A 3 -65.00 24.38 -33.75
N LYS A 4 -64.78 23.84 -32.55
CA LYS A 4 -63.71 24.28 -31.62
C LYS A 4 -62.33 24.12 -32.27
N LYS A 5 -61.58 25.23 -32.35
CA LYS A 5 -60.19 25.30 -32.86
C LYS A 5 -59.30 24.36 -32.04
N LYS A 6 -58.63 23.40 -32.69
CA LYS A 6 -57.71 22.45 -32.02
C LYS A 6 -56.46 23.21 -31.55
N MET A 7 -56.29 23.39 -30.23
CA MET A 7 -55.10 24.02 -29.64
C MET A 7 -53.82 23.26 -30.01
N THR A 8 -52.76 24.01 -30.29
CA THR A 8 -51.44 23.48 -30.62
C THR A 8 -50.81 22.77 -29.42
N ILE A 9 -49.81 21.91 -29.68
CA ILE A 9 -49.14 21.11 -28.63
C ILE A 9 -48.45 22.01 -27.60
N GLU A 10 -47.88 23.14 -28.02
CA GLU A 10 -47.20 24.08 -27.12
C GLU A 10 -48.17 24.83 -26.21
N GLU A 11 -49.31 25.27 -26.75
CA GLU A 11 -50.37 25.92 -25.97
C GLU A 11 -50.97 24.99 -24.93
N ARG A 12 -51.16 23.70 -25.28
CA ARG A 12 -51.59 22.68 -24.31
C ARG A 12 -50.57 22.50 -23.19
N ARG A 13 -49.28 22.43 -23.52
CA ARG A 13 -48.19 22.33 -22.52
C ARG A 13 -48.12 23.58 -21.64
N LYS A 14 -48.33 24.78 -22.20
CA LYS A 14 -48.32 26.04 -21.45
C LYS A 14 -49.51 26.14 -20.49
N LYS A 15 -50.72 25.84 -20.95
CA LYS A 15 -51.92 25.77 -20.08
C LYS A 15 -51.79 24.71 -18.98
N GLN A 16 -51.19 23.56 -19.29
CA GLN A 16 -50.91 22.54 -18.28
C GLN A 16 -49.90 23.03 -17.23
N LYS A 17 -48.84 23.74 -17.64
CA LYS A 17 -47.87 24.35 -16.70
C LYS A 17 -48.54 25.39 -15.80
N GLU A 18 -49.36 26.27 -16.37
CA GLU A 18 -50.08 27.31 -15.62
C GLU A 18 -51.11 26.71 -14.66
N SER A 19 -51.87 25.70 -15.08
CA SER A 19 -52.79 24.95 -14.20
C SER A 19 -52.05 24.26 -13.04
N MET A 20 -50.89 23.65 -13.33
CA MET A 20 -50.04 23.04 -12.30
C MET A 20 -49.42 24.08 -11.35
N GLN A 21 -49.11 25.29 -11.83
CA GLN A 21 -48.66 26.40 -10.99
C GLN A 21 -49.77 26.85 -10.04
N LYS A 22 -50.98 27.12 -10.56
CA LYS A 22 -52.15 27.49 -9.76
C LYS A 22 -52.49 26.43 -8.71
N LEU A 23 -52.40 25.14 -9.06
CA LEU A 23 -52.59 24.05 -8.11
C LEU A 23 -51.53 24.05 -6.99
N ARG A 24 -50.25 24.33 -7.32
CA ARG A 24 -49.17 24.41 -6.34
C ARG A 24 -49.32 25.62 -5.42
N GLU A 25 -49.78 26.75 -5.96
CA GLU A 25 -50.06 27.98 -5.20
C GLU A 25 -51.26 27.76 -4.26
N ALA A 26 -52.36 27.19 -4.76
CA ALA A 26 -53.52 26.84 -3.94
C ALA A 26 -53.18 25.84 -2.82
N ARG A 27 -52.28 24.89 -3.07
CA ARG A 27 -51.76 23.98 -2.04
C ARG A 27 -50.82 24.66 -1.05
N ARG A 28 -49.96 25.58 -1.50
CA ARG A 28 -49.05 26.35 -0.63
C ARG A 28 -49.81 27.29 0.30
N ASN A 29 -50.92 27.86 -0.18
CA ASN A 29 -51.75 28.78 0.59
C ASN A 29 -52.63 28.06 1.63
N ASN A 30 -52.80 26.74 1.52
CA ASN A 30 -53.52 25.91 2.49
C ASN A 30 -52.52 25.19 3.44
N PRO A 31 -52.37 25.63 4.69
CA PRO A 31 -51.33 25.13 5.59
C PRO A 31 -51.48 23.62 5.91
N GLY A 32 -52.70 23.11 6.12
CA GLY A 32 -52.93 21.70 6.44
C GLY A 32 -52.53 20.73 5.31
N LEU A 33 -52.95 21.02 4.07
CA LEU A 33 -52.59 20.20 2.90
C LEU A 33 -51.09 20.24 2.59
N TYR A 34 -50.46 21.40 2.80
CA TYR A 34 -49.02 21.56 2.64
C TYR A 34 -48.22 20.74 3.67
N GLU A 35 -48.65 20.75 4.93
CA GLU A 35 -48.01 19.98 6.00
C GLU A 35 -48.15 18.47 5.80
N GLU A 36 -49.31 17.99 5.36
CA GLU A 36 -49.52 16.58 5.03
C GLU A 36 -48.64 16.11 3.87
N GLU A 37 -48.49 16.93 2.82
CA GLU A 37 -47.61 16.62 1.70
C GLU A 37 -46.15 16.56 2.16
N LYS A 38 -45.73 17.49 3.01
CA LYS A 38 -44.40 17.48 3.63
C LYS A 38 -44.20 16.28 4.55
N ARG A 39 -45.23 15.81 5.25
CA ARG A 39 -45.18 14.59 6.07
C ARG A 39 -44.97 13.36 5.18
N LYS A 40 -45.79 13.19 4.14
CA LYS A 40 -45.66 12.11 3.14
C LYS A 40 -44.30 12.14 2.40
N GLU A 41 -43.76 13.33 2.13
CA GLU A 41 -42.42 13.49 1.54
C GLU A 41 -41.31 13.05 2.51
N ARG A 42 -41.40 13.45 3.79
CA ARG A 42 -40.47 13.01 4.85
C ARG A 42 -40.51 11.50 5.03
N GLU A 43 -41.70 10.90 5.13
CA GLU A 43 -41.88 9.45 5.23
C GLU A 43 -41.25 8.72 4.05
N ARG A 44 -41.51 9.14 2.81
CA ARG A 44 -40.88 8.59 1.60
C ARG A 44 -39.36 8.71 1.63
N TYR A 45 -38.83 9.83 2.11
CA TYR A 45 -37.39 10.02 2.25
C TYR A 45 -36.78 9.01 3.26
N HIS A 46 -37.40 8.84 4.42
CA HIS A 46 -36.96 7.88 5.43
C HIS A 46 -37.02 6.44 4.91
N GLN A 47 -38.11 6.06 4.23
CA GLN A 47 -38.24 4.74 3.59
C GLN A 47 -37.15 4.50 2.53
N ARG A 48 -36.89 5.46 1.64
CA ARG A 48 -35.83 5.34 0.60
C ARG A 48 -34.42 5.32 1.19
N LYS A 49 -34.21 6.00 2.31
CA LYS A 49 -32.95 5.97 3.07
C LYS A 49 -32.75 4.60 3.74
N ALA A 50 -33.79 4.03 4.33
CA ALA A 50 -33.77 2.68 4.90
C ALA A 50 -33.50 1.61 3.81
N GLN A 51 -34.13 1.74 2.64
CA GLN A 51 -33.90 0.90 1.47
C GLN A 51 -32.53 1.12 0.78
N ARG A 52 -31.63 1.94 1.32
CA ARG A 52 -30.31 2.30 0.75
C ARG A 52 -30.32 2.88 -0.67
N LYS A 53 -31.49 3.32 -1.16
CA LYS A 53 -31.66 4.02 -2.45
C LYS A 53 -31.11 5.45 -2.37
N ILE A 54 -31.15 6.07 -1.19
CA ILE A 54 -30.51 7.35 -0.91
C ILE A 54 -29.25 7.10 -0.08
N LYS A 55 -28.09 7.21 -0.73
CA LYS A 55 -26.78 7.00 -0.07
C LYS A 55 -26.30 8.30 0.57
N SER A 56 -25.78 8.20 1.79
CA SER A 56 -25.02 9.29 2.40
C SER A 56 -23.71 9.50 1.63
N ILE A 57 -23.17 10.72 1.58
CA ILE A 57 -21.90 11.01 0.90
C ILE A 57 -20.75 10.12 1.39
N ARG A 58 -20.75 9.71 2.66
CA ARG A 58 -19.75 8.80 3.23
C ARG A 58 -19.84 7.37 2.67
N GLN A 59 -21.03 6.97 2.21
CA GLN A 59 -21.33 5.65 1.65
C GLN A 59 -21.18 5.62 0.12
N MET A 60 -20.93 6.76 -0.53
CA MET A 60 -20.73 6.86 -1.98
C MET A 60 -19.28 6.53 -2.37
N SER A 61 -19.06 6.06 -3.61
CA SER A 61 -17.71 5.89 -4.18
C SER A 61 -16.97 7.23 -4.27
N GLN A 62 -15.63 7.22 -4.24
CA GLN A 62 -14.83 8.45 -4.36
C GLN A 62 -15.13 9.23 -5.64
N ARG A 63 -15.46 8.54 -6.74
CA ARG A 63 -15.83 9.18 -8.01
C ARG A 63 -17.14 9.95 -7.86
N ASP A 64 -18.17 9.32 -7.30
CA ASP A 64 -19.49 9.94 -7.12
C ASP A 64 -19.44 11.05 -6.06
N GLN A 65 -18.64 10.89 -5.01
CA GLN A 65 -18.38 11.97 -4.04
C GLN A 65 -17.80 13.21 -4.72
N ARG A 66 -16.92 13.06 -5.72
CA ARG A 66 -16.38 14.21 -6.47
C ARG A 66 -17.46 14.89 -7.31
N VAL A 67 -18.29 14.11 -8.00
CA VAL A 67 -19.42 14.64 -8.79
C VAL A 67 -20.39 15.41 -7.89
N GLN A 68 -20.80 14.82 -6.76
CA GLN A 68 -21.70 15.44 -5.80
C GLN A 68 -21.14 16.77 -5.25
N ARG A 69 -19.84 16.80 -4.90
CA ARG A 69 -19.18 18.04 -4.45
C ARG A 69 -19.04 19.09 -5.55
N LYS A 70 -18.92 18.67 -6.81
CA LYS A 70 -18.93 19.58 -7.97
C LYS A 70 -20.29 20.24 -8.11
N GLU A 71 -21.37 19.46 -8.01
CA GLU A 71 -22.73 19.99 -8.02
C GLU A 71 -23.01 20.93 -6.85
N TRP A 72 -22.57 20.59 -5.64
CA TRP A 72 -22.73 21.46 -4.47
C TRP A 72 -22.06 22.81 -4.66
N ARG A 73 -20.84 22.84 -5.21
CA ARG A 73 -20.15 24.10 -5.54
C ARG A 73 -20.92 24.91 -6.58
N LYS A 74 -21.45 24.24 -7.62
CA LYS A 74 -22.29 24.90 -8.64
C LYS A 74 -23.54 25.51 -8.03
N ARG A 75 -24.35 24.73 -7.30
CA ARG A 75 -25.58 25.20 -6.64
C ARG A 75 -25.31 26.29 -5.60
N SER A 76 -24.21 26.19 -4.85
CA SER A 76 -23.83 27.22 -3.89
C SER A 76 -23.46 28.53 -4.59
N LYS A 77 -22.76 28.48 -5.72
CA LYS A 77 -22.43 29.66 -6.52
C LYS A 77 -23.70 30.27 -7.12
N GLU A 78 -24.61 29.46 -7.66
CA GLU A 78 -25.91 29.92 -8.17
C GLU A 78 -26.75 30.59 -7.07
N CYS A 79 -26.82 29.99 -5.88
CA CYS A 79 -27.53 30.58 -4.73
C CYS A 79 -26.92 31.92 -4.31
N TYR A 80 -25.58 31.98 -4.20
CA TYR A 80 -24.87 33.23 -3.89
C TYR A 80 -25.15 34.32 -4.92
N ASN A 81 -25.03 33.99 -6.22
CA ASN A 81 -25.29 34.93 -7.31
C ASN A 81 -26.74 35.42 -7.30
N ARG A 82 -27.71 34.52 -7.09
CA ARG A 82 -29.13 34.89 -6.99
C ARG A 82 -29.39 35.84 -5.83
N LYS A 83 -28.82 35.57 -4.65
CA LYS A 83 -28.92 36.47 -3.49
C LYS A 83 -28.28 37.82 -3.77
N LYS A 84 -27.12 37.84 -4.43
CA LYS A 84 -26.43 39.08 -4.81
C LYS A 84 -27.29 39.91 -5.78
N GLN A 85 -27.90 39.27 -6.77
CA GLN A 85 -28.83 39.93 -7.70
C GLN A 85 -30.06 40.46 -6.99
N GLN A 86 -30.66 39.70 -6.07
CA GLN A 86 -31.78 40.18 -5.26
C GLN A 86 -31.40 41.39 -4.41
N GLN A 87 -30.25 41.35 -3.73
CA GLN A 87 -29.77 42.50 -2.94
C GLN A 87 -29.45 43.71 -3.80
N GLN A 88 -28.95 43.51 -5.02
CA GLN A 88 -28.72 44.60 -5.95
C GLN A 88 -30.05 45.22 -6.38
N LEU A 89 -31.03 44.39 -6.75
CA LEU A 89 -32.37 44.83 -7.13
C LEU A 89 -33.10 45.53 -5.96
N GLU A 90 -32.95 45.04 -4.73
CA GLU A 90 -33.45 45.70 -3.51
C GLU A 90 -32.78 47.06 -3.28
N ARG A 91 -31.46 47.19 -3.55
CA ARG A 91 -30.75 48.48 -3.46
C ARG A 91 -31.20 49.46 -4.53
N ASP A 92 -31.34 48.98 -5.77
CA ASP A 92 -31.79 49.80 -6.89
C ASP A 92 -33.22 50.31 -6.63
N LEU A 93 -34.11 49.46 -6.12
CA LEU A 93 -35.47 49.85 -5.67
C LEU A 93 -35.47 50.80 -4.47
N ALA A 94 -34.50 50.67 -3.56
CA ALA A 94 -34.38 51.57 -2.40
C ALA A 94 -33.85 52.96 -2.80
N LEU A 95 -33.09 53.07 -3.90
CA LEU A 95 -32.64 54.36 -4.46
C LEU A 95 -33.78 55.11 -5.17
N ASP A 96 -34.77 54.40 -5.70
CA ASP A 96 -35.97 54.96 -6.35
C ASP A 96 -37.14 55.23 -5.36
N SER A 97 -36.95 54.97 -4.06
CA SER A 97 -37.99 55.16 -3.04
C SER A 97 -37.68 56.37 -2.15
N PRO A 98 -38.64 57.28 -1.87
CA PRO A 98 -38.39 58.46 -1.04
C PRO A 98 -37.86 58.10 0.36
N PRO A 99 -36.98 58.94 0.96
CA PRO A 99 -36.32 58.62 2.23
C PRO A 99 -37.34 58.42 3.35
N ARG A 100 -37.24 57.29 4.04
CA ARG A 100 -38.04 56.96 5.22
C ARG A 100 -37.55 57.81 6.40
N THR A 101 -38.47 58.48 7.08
CA THR A 101 -38.24 59.29 8.29
C THR A 101 -37.50 58.50 9.38
N PRO A 102 -36.53 59.09 10.09
CA PRO A 102 -35.74 58.38 11.09
C PRO A 102 -36.59 58.07 12.33
N GLU A 103 -36.71 56.78 12.66
CA GLU A 103 -37.24 56.30 13.94
C GLU A 103 -36.21 56.52 15.07
N PRO A 104 -36.64 56.84 16.30
CA PRO A 104 -35.75 57.09 17.42
C PRO A 104 -35.01 55.82 17.86
N GLU A 105 -33.71 55.98 18.11
CA GLU A 105 -32.77 54.93 18.50
C GLU A 105 -33.22 54.22 19.79
N GLN A 106 -33.52 52.93 19.67
CA GLN A 106 -33.80 52.09 20.83
C GLN A 106 -32.52 51.83 21.64
N ASN A 107 -32.66 52.10 22.93
CA ASN A 107 -31.69 51.94 24.01
C ASN A 107 -30.96 50.59 23.93
N VAL A 108 -29.69 50.61 23.50
CA VAL A 108 -28.88 49.40 23.36
C VAL A 108 -28.40 48.98 24.74
N GLU A 109 -29.00 47.92 25.30
CA GLU A 109 -28.56 47.29 26.54
C GLU A 109 -27.03 47.13 26.55
N ARG A 110 -26.36 47.59 27.61
CA ARG A 110 -24.91 47.47 27.78
C ARG A 110 -24.52 46.00 27.90
N ILE A 111 -24.24 45.37 26.76
CA ILE A 111 -23.68 44.01 26.67
C ILE A 111 -22.34 43.97 27.43
N ASP A 112 -22.26 43.11 28.43
CA ASP A 112 -21.12 42.93 29.31
C ASP A 112 -19.87 42.42 28.54
N ARG A 113 -19.07 43.37 28.03
CA ARG A 113 -17.95 43.16 27.09
C ARG A 113 -16.86 42.21 27.63
N ARG A 114 -16.73 42.08 28.96
CA ARG A 114 -15.74 41.20 29.60
C ARG A 114 -16.05 39.72 29.37
N ARG A 115 -17.31 39.31 29.50
CA ARG A 115 -17.72 37.89 29.35
C ARG A 115 -17.59 37.40 27.90
N ASP A 116 -17.83 38.28 26.93
CA ASP A 116 -17.71 37.97 25.49
C ASP A 116 -16.26 37.88 25.02
N SER A 117 -15.34 38.69 25.58
CA SER A 117 -13.92 38.61 25.24
C SER A 117 -13.30 37.26 25.63
N GLY A 118 -13.64 36.72 26.81
CA GLY A 118 -13.20 35.39 27.27
C GLY A 118 -13.76 34.25 26.39
N ARG A 119 -15.05 34.32 26.02
CA ARG A 119 -15.68 33.37 25.09
C ARG A 119 -15.01 33.39 23.72
N LYS A 120 -14.68 34.58 23.20
CA LYS A 120 -13.99 34.76 21.92
C LYS A 120 -12.58 34.15 21.95
N ARG A 121 -11.81 34.39 23.02
CA ARG A 121 -10.46 33.82 23.20
C ARG A 121 -10.49 32.29 23.28
N ARG A 122 -11.44 31.72 24.04
CA ARG A 122 -11.63 30.25 24.11
C ARG A 122 -11.97 29.67 22.74
N ARG A 123 -12.90 30.27 22.00
CA ARG A 123 -13.28 29.83 20.64
C ARG A 123 -12.08 29.86 19.69
N GLN A 124 -11.29 30.93 19.70
CA GLN A 124 -10.07 31.04 18.90
C GLN A 124 -9.04 29.97 19.27
N HIS A 125 -8.83 29.73 20.56
CA HIS A 125 -7.90 28.70 21.02
C HIS A 125 -8.36 27.28 20.62
N THR A 126 -9.64 26.95 20.83
CA THR A 126 -10.21 25.67 20.39
C THR A 126 -10.09 25.50 18.87
N TYR A 127 -10.35 26.55 18.09
CA TYR A 127 -10.17 26.51 16.63
C TYR A 127 -8.71 26.26 16.24
N TYR A 128 -7.77 26.96 16.89
CA TYR A 128 -6.33 26.75 16.68
C TYR A 128 -5.91 25.31 16.97
N LEU A 129 -6.33 24.75 18.12
CA LEU A 129 -6.03 23.37 18.49
C LEU A 129 -6.62 22.38 17.50
N LYS A 130 -7.90 22.53 17.11
CA LYS A 130 -8.53 21.68 16.08
C LYS A 130 -7.78 21.72 14.76
N ARG A 131 -7.34 22.92 14.33
CA ARG A 131 -6.55 23.09 13.10
C ARG A 131 -5.16 22.44 13.24
N LYS A 132 -4.53 22.54 14.40
CA LYS A 132 -3.23 21.90 14.67
C LYS A 132 -3.35 20.38 14.65
N ILE A 133 -4.38 19.82 15.30
CA ILE A 133 -4.68 18.38 15.28
C ILE A 133 -4.88 17.91 13.84
N ALA A 134 -5.73 18.58 13.06
CA ALA A 134 -5.97 18.21 11.66
C ALA A 134 -4.69 18.24 10.80
N LYS A 135 -3.82 19.25 10.99
CA LYS A 135 -2.52 19.32 10.32
C LYS A 135 -1.59 18.16 10.72
N LEU A 136 -1.56 17.81 12.01
CA LEU A 136 -0.74 16.70 12.52
C LEU A 136 -1.24 15.36 12.01
N GLU A 137 -2.55 15.12 11.99
CA GLU A 137 -3.16 13.93 11.42
C GLU A 137 -2.83 13.78 9.93
N GLU A 138 -2.88 14.88 9.16
CA GLU A 138 -2.50 14.87 7.75
C GLU A 138 -1.01 14.55 7.56
N LYS A 139 -0.12 15.14 8.37
CA LYS A 139 1.31 14.83 8.36
C LYS A 139 1.55 13.36 8.69
N LEU A 140 0.92 12.84 9.74
CA LEU A 140 1.02 11.43 10.15
C LEU A 140 0.56 10.50 9.03
N LYS A 141 -0.54 10.83 8.35
CA LYS A 141 -1.03 10.07 7.18
C LYS A 141 -0.02 10.11 6.01
N LYS A 142 0.60 11.25 5.74
CA LYS A 142 1.64 11.39 4.70
C LYS A 142 2.87 10.55 5.05
N GLU A 143 3.34 10.59 6.30
CA GLU A 143 4.50 9.81 6.74
C GLU A 143 4.20 8.30 6.74
N LYS A 144 3.02 7.86 7.17
CA LYS A 144 2.60 6.45 7.02
C LYS A 144 2.62 5.99 5.56
N LYS A 145 2.13 6.82 4.64
CA LYS A 145 2.19 6.53 3.19
C LYS A 145 3.63 6.46 2.67
N LYS A 146 4.51 7.36 3.10
CA LYS A 146 5.93 7.33 2.73
C LYS A 146 6.62 6.09 3.28
N LYS A 147 6.41 5.75 4.55
CA LYS A 147 6.93 4.53 5.17
C LYS A 147 6.53 3.30 4.37
N GLU A 148 5.26 3.18 4.01
CA GLU A 148 4.76 2.06 3.22
C GLU A 148 5.37 2.02 1.81
N LYS A 149 5.46 3.18 1.14
CA LYS A 149 6.12 3.30 -0.17
C LYS A 149 7.57 2.82 -0.11
N TYR A 150 8.33 3.23 0.90
CA TYR A 150 9.73 2.82 1.04
C TYR A 150 9.87 1.37 1.46
N ARG A 151 8.99 0.84 2.32
CA ARG A 151 8.91 -0.59 2.66
C ARG A 151 8.72 -1.43 1.40
N MET A 152 7.77 -1.06 0.55
CA MET A 152 7.49 -1.76 -0.70
C MET A 152 8.63 -1.65 -1.72
N ARG A 153 9.29 -0.49 -1.80
CA ARG A 153 10.49 -0.31 -2.64
C ARG A 153 11.63 -1.21 -2.16
N LEU A 154 11.89 -1.25 -0.86
CA LEU A 154 12.89 -2.12 -0.27
C LEU A 154 12.60 -3.59 -0.57
N HIS A 155 11.36 -4.04 -0.35
CA HIS A 155 10.96 -5.42 -0.64
C HIS A 155 11.15 -5.79 -2.12
N ARG A 156 10.78 -4.91 -3.05
CA ARG A 156 11.02 -5.13 -4.49
C ARG A 156 12.52 -5.19 -4.81
N HIS A 157 13.31 -4.33 -4.18
CA HIS A 157 14.74 -4.31 -4.39
C HIS A 157 15.41 -5.59 -3.84
N GLU A 158 15.01 -6.06 -2.67
CA GLU A 158 15.48 -7.31 -2.06
C GLU A 158 15.07 -8.53 -2.89
N THR A 159 13.82 -8.60 -3.34
CA THR A 159 13.36 -9.70 -4.22
C THR A 159 14.06 -9.67 -5.58
N ASN A 160 14.38 -8.48 -6.10
CA ASN A 160 15.16 -8.35 -7.33
C ASN A 160 16.63 -8.75 -7.17
N LYS A 161 17.23 -8.50 -6.00
CA LYS A 161 18.59 -8.93 -5.66
C LYS A 161 18.75 -10.44 -5.54
N LYS A 162 17.69 -11.16 -5.16
CA LYS A 162 17.76 -12.63 -5.08
C LYS A 162 17.99 -13.22 -6.48
N ASP A 163 19.13 -13.87 -6.63
CA ASP A 163 19.50 -14.61 -7.83
C ASP A 163 18.82 -15.96 -7.84
N THR A 164 17.66 -16.00 -8.50
CA THR A 164 16.90 -17.24 -8.73
C THR A 164 17.58 -18.12 -9.79
N PRO A 165 17.33 -19.45 -9.81
CA PRO A 165 17.88 -20.36 -10.82
C PRO A 165 17.66 -19.86 -12.25
N ARG A 166 16.46 -19.36 -12.54
CA ARG A 166 16.11 -18.79 -13.85
C ARG A 166 16.93 -17.55 -14.19
N LYS A 167 17.19 -16.67 -13.22
CA LYS A 167 18.05 -15.49 -13.43
C LYS A 167 19.51 -15.91 -13.67
N ARG A 168 20.02 -16.93 -12.96
CA ARG A 168 21.38 -17.44 -13.18
C ARG A 168 21.54 -18.05 -14.57
N VAL A 169 20.62 -18.91 -15.01
CA VAL A 169 20.63 -19.46 -16.38
C VAL A 169 20.54 -18.34 -17.41
N LYS A 170 19.66 -17.35 -17.21
CA LYS A 170 19.55 -16.20 -18.12
C LYS A 170 20.85 -15.37 -18.18
N LYS A 171 21.55 -15.20 -17.04
CA LYS A 171 22.86 -14.53 -16.98
C LYS A 171 23.93 -15.34 -17.73
N LEU A 172 23.96 -16.67 -17.56
CA LEU A 172 24.89 -17.56 -18.25
C LEU A 172 24.69 -17.56 -19.77
N LEU A 173 23.43 -17.50 -20.22
CA LEU A 173 23.07 -17.50 -21.64
C LEU A 173 22.96 -16.09 -22.26
N LYS A 174 23.48 -15.05 -21.59
CA LYS A 174 23.30 -13.67 -22.05
C LYS A 174 23.99 -13.49 -23.42
N GLY A 175 23.20 -13.18 -24.44
CA GLY A 175 23.69 -12.96 -25.81
C GLY A 175 23.73 -14.20 -26.71
N GLN A 176 23.35 -15.37 -26.19
CA GLN A 176 23.30 -16.60 -26.98
C GLN A 176 21.86 -17.03 -27.23
N GLN A 177 21.56 -17.37 -28.49
CA GLN A 177 20.30 -18.04 -28.84
C GLN A 177 20.48 -19.54 -28.64
N VAL A 178 19.71 -20.09 -27.71
CA VAL A 178 19.80 -21.49 -27.31
C VAL A 178 18.40 -22.09 -27.32
N ASP A 179 18.31 -23.34 -27.76
CA ASP A 179 17.08 -24.13 -27.76
C ASP A 179 16.44 -24.22 -26.35
N ASP A 180 15.12 -24.31 -26.30
CA ASP A 180 14.38 -24.38 -25.04
C ASP A 180 14.67 -25.67 -24.26
N GLY A 181 14.98 -26.78 -24.94
CA GLY A 181 15.37 -28.03 -24.31
C GLY A 181 16.67 -27.90 -23.52
N ILE A 182 17.66 -27.17 -24.06
CA ILE A 182 18.93 -26.90 -23.37
C ILE A 182 18.69 -25.93 -22.21
N LYS A 183 17.86 -24.88 -22.38
CA LYS A 183 17.47 -23.97 -21.29
C LYS A 183 16.84 -24.71 -20.12
N LYS A 184 15.95 -25.67 -20.39
CA LYS A 184 15.30 -26.51 -19.36
C LYS A 184 16.31 -27.42 -18.65
N LYS A 185 17.24 -28.06 -19.37
CA LYS A 185 18.30 -28.89 -18.76
C LYS A 185 19.24 -28.06 -17.86
N LEU A 186 19.62 -26.86 -18.29
CA LEU A 186 20.43 -25.94 -17.47
C LEU A 186 19.66 -25.46 -16.23
N LEU A 187 18.38 -25.11 -16.40
CA LEU A 187 17.51 -24.75 -15.28
C LEU A 187 17.37 -25.88 -14.27
N PHE A 188 17.18 -27.11 -14.75
CA PHE A 188 17.15 -28.29 -13.90
C PHE A 188 18.43 -28.43 -13.06
N GLY A 189 19.60 -28.28 -13.68
CA GLY A 189 20.88 -28.31 -12.97
C GLY A 189 20.98 -27.28 -11.84
N GLU A 190 20.59 -26.03 -12.11
CA GLU A 190 20.59 -24.96 -11.09
C GLU A 190 19.54 -25.18 -9.99
N VAL A 191 18.36 -25.69 -10.32
CA VAL A 191 17.31 -26.02 -9.34
C VAL A 191 17.77 -27.15 -8.42
N ILE A 192 18.32 -28.23 -8.98
CA ILE A 192 18.86 -29.35 -8.19
C ILE A 192 20.00 -28.86 -7.29
N LYS A 193 20.89 -28.00 -7.81
CA LYS A 193 21.96 -27.39 -7.01
C LYS A 193 21.43 -26.64 -5.78
N GLU A 194 20.40 -25.80 -5.94
CA GLU A 194 19.77 -25.10 -4.82
C GLU A 194 19.09 -26.07 -3.83
N GLN A 195 18.36 -27.06 -4.34
CA GLN A 195 17.70 -28.04 -3.49
C GLN A 195 18.70 -28.85 -2.65
N LEU A 196 19.81 -29.29 -3.26
CA LEU A 196 20.88 -29.99 -2.54
C LEU A 196 21.52 -29.09 -1.48
N GLN A 197 21.68 -27.80 -1.77
CA GLN A 197 22.22 -26.83 -0.81
C GLN A 197 21.27 -26.64 0.38
N GLU A 198 19.96 -26.52 0.12
CA GLU A 198 18.95 -26.38 1.16
C GLU A 198 18.85 -27.65 2.02
N ASN A 199 18.82 -28.81 1.39
CA ASN A 199 18.81 -30.11 2.09
C ASN A 199 20.05 -30.26 2.97
N TYR A 200 21.23 -29.87 2.48
CA TYR A 200 22.46 -29.91 3.27
C TYR A 200 22.43 -28.95 4.47
N ARG A 201 21.90 -27.73 4.29
CA ARG A 201 21.76 -26.74 5.38
C ARG A 201 20.79 -27.20 6.46
N LYS A 202 19.74 -27.95 6.11
CA LYS A 202 18.77 -28.53 7.06
C LYS A 202 19.36 -29.67 7.90
N LEU A 203 20.45 -30.30 7.47
CA LEU A 203 21.11 -31.35 8.25
C LEU A 203 21.90 -30.72 9.40
N ASN A 204 21.60 -31.13 10.63
CA ASN A 204 22.32 -30.63 11.81
C ASN A 204 23.51 -31.55 12.18
N GLN A 205 23.35 -32.86 12.04
CA GLN A 205 24.35 -33.85 12.44
C GLN A 205 25.45 -34.07 11.39
N GLN A 206 26.70 -34.16 11.85
CA GLN A 206 27.87 -34.38 10.98
C GLN A 206 27.86 -35.75 10.29
N LYS A 207 27.36 -36.80 10.97
CA LYS A 207 27.19 -38.14 10.39
C LYS A 207 26.23 -38.11 9.20
N SER A 208 25.10 -37.43 9.34
CA SER A 208 24.10 -37.26 8.28
C SER A 208 24.64 -36.41 7.13
N LYS A 209 25.39 -35.34 7.40
CA LYS A 209 26.10 -34.55 6.38
C LYS A 209 27.10 -35.40 5.57
N LYS A 210 27.86 -36.27 6.25
CA LYS A 210 28.80 -37.20 5.60
C LYS A 210 28.06 -38.23 4.73
N MET A 211 26.96 -38.80 5.22
CA MET A 211 26.14 -39.74 4.44
C MET A 211 25.51 -39.08 3.22
N PHE A 212 24.95 -37.89 3.38
CA PHE A 212 24.44 -37.07 2.28
C PHE A 212 25.50 -36.84 1.20
N TRP A 213 26.72 -36.46 1.59
CA TRP A 213 27.82 -36.29 0.66
C TRP A 213 28.18 -37.58 -0.07
N ARG A 214 28.26 -38.72 0.63
CA ARG A 214 28.56 -40.03 0.01
C ARG A 214 27.47 -40.46 -0.97
N ASN A 215 26.19 -40.22 -0.66
CA ASN A 215 25.06 -40.60 -1.51
C ASN A 215 25.05 -39.79 -2.82
N ILE A 216 25.44 -38.52 -2.75
CA ILE A 216 25.55 -37.67 -3.95
C ILE A 216 26.81 -37.97 -4.73
N THR A 217 27.95 -38.17 -4.06
CA THR A 217 29.26 -38.36 -4.71
C THR A 217 29.51 -39.81 -5.12
N GLY A 218 28.80 -40.23 -6.16
CA GLY A 218 28.96 -41.54 -6.79
C GLY A 218 30.10 -41.66 -7.79
N ARG A 219 30.24 -42.87 -8.37
CA ARG A 219 31.21 -43.17 -9.44
C ARG A 219 31.01 -42.28 -10.67
N VAL A 220 29.76 -41.96 -11.01
CA VAL A 220 29.39 -41.13 -12.16
C VAL A 220 29.96 -39.71 -12.06
N LEU A 221 29.72 -39.01 -10.95
CA LEU A 221 30.25 -37.64 -10.77
C LEU A 221 31.78 -37.61 -10.72
N LYS A 222 32.42 -38.68 -10.21
CA LYS A 222 33.88 -38.81 -10.24
C LYS A 222 34.40 -39.01 -11.65
N LYS A 223 33.76 -39.86 -12.46
CA LYS A 223 34.11 -40.10 -13.87
C LYS A 223 34.12 -38.79 -14.67
N TYR A 224 33.09 -37.95 -14.50
CA TYR A 224 32.96 -36.67 -15.19
C TYR A 224 33.59 -35.47 -14.44
N ARG A 225 34.38 -35.71 -13.39
CA ARG A 225 35.11 -34.68 -12.61
C ARG A 225 34.22 -33.56 -12.05
N MET A 226 32.95 -33.84 -11.77
CA MET A 226 31.95 -32.89 -11.25
C MET A 226 31.95 -32.74 -9.72
N THR A 227 32.88 -33.41 -9.02
CA THR A 227 32.97 -33.39 -7.57
C THR A 227 33.22 -32.00 -6.99
N LYS A 228 33.96 -31.13 -7.71
CA LYS A 228 34.19 -29.74 -7.30
C LYS A 228 32.89 -28.95 -7.14
N ASN A 229 31.92 -29.18 -8.01
CA ASN A 229 30.63 -28.51 -7.97
C ASN A 229 29.83 -28.93 -6.72
N ILE A 230 29.96 -30.19 -6.29
CA ILE A 230 29.33 -30.69 -5.05
C ILE A 230 30.01 -30.14 -3.80
N VAL A 231 31.34 -29.97 -3.82
CA VAL A 231 32.07 -29.34 -2.72
C VAL A 231 31.60 -27.89 -2.51
N GLN A 232 31.36 -27.14 -3.59
CA GLN A 232 30.81 -25.78 -3.49
C GLN A 232 29.40 -25.75 -2.84
N ILE A 233 28.59 -26.78 -3.06
CA ILE A 233 27.23 -26.89 -2.48
C ILE A 233 27.29 -27.23 -0.99
N THR A 234 28.12 -28.21 -0.65
CA THR A 234 28.13 -28.85 0.68
C THR A 234 29.18 -28.26 1.61
N SER A 235 30.12 -27.44 1.13
CA SER A 235 31.31 -26.97 1.88
C SER A 235 32.14 -28.11 2.53
N TYR A 236 31.80 -29.36 2.22
CA TYR A 236 32.43 -30.56 2.75
C TYR A 236 33.61 -30.86 1.85
N SER A 237 34.79 -30.41 2.28
CA SER A 237 36.01 -30.72 1.58
C SER A 237 36.44 -32.14 1.93
N TYR A 238 36.42 -33.03 0.94
CA TYR A 238 37.11 -34.31 1.01
C TYR A 238 38.63 -34.05 0.92
N VAL A 239 39.18 -33.28 1.85
CA VAL A 239 40.64 -33.19 2.00
C VAL A 239 41.08 -34.54 2.55
N GLY A 240 41.44 -35.44 1.62
CA GLY A 240 42.62 -36.26 1.76
C GLY A 240 42.79 -37.07 3.06
N GLN A 241 41.75 -37.68 3.63
CA GLN A 241 41.96 -38.72 4.66
C GLN A 241 42.74 -39.94 4.11
N ARG A 242 42.91 -40.07 2.79
CA ARG A 242 43.79 -41.09 2.19
C ARG A 242 45.29 -40.78 2.35
N ASN A 243 45.67 -39.51 2.48
CA ASN A 243 47.08 -39.15 2.66
C ASN A 243 47.52 -39.21 4.13
N THR A 244 46.59 -39.03 5.08
CA THR A 244 46.94 -39.06 6.51
C THR A 244 47.40 -40.43 6.99
N LEU A 245 46.83 -41.53 6.48
CA LEU A 245 47.25 -42.88 6.90
C LEU A 245 48.66 -43.23 6.38
N LYS A 246 48.93 -42.98 5.10
CA LYS A 246 50.26 -43.18 4.50
C LYS A 246 51.32 -42.24 5.09
N GLN A 247 50.97 -40.97 5.34
CA GLN A 247 51.84 -40.01 6.02
C GLN A 247 52.10 -40.41 7.48
N ARG A 248 51.10 -40.95 8.19
CA ARG A 248 51.25 -41.44 9.57
C ARG A 248 52.16 -42.67 9.62
N GLN A 249 52.00 -43.61 8.69
CA GLN A 249 52.89 -44.77 8.55
C GLN A 249 54.32 -44.34 8.18
N HIS A 250 54.48 -43.36 7.29
CA HIS A 250 55.81 -42.83 6.94
C HIS A 250 56.48 -42.12 8.13
N LYS A 251 55.72 -41.32 8.90
CA LYS A 251 56.21 -40.67 10.11
C LYS A 251 56.62 -41.68 11.18
N GLN A 252 55.86 -42.77 11.36
CA GLN A 252 56.23 -43.87 12.27
C GLN A 252 57.52 -44.58 11.83
N LYS A 253 57.72 -44.80 10.53
CA LYS A 253 58.97 -45.36 10.00
C LYS A 253 60.17 -44.45 10.25
N ILE A 254 60.02 -43.14 10.02
CA ILE A 254 61.07 -42.15 10.31
C ILE A 254 61.42 -42.15 11.80
N GLU A 255 60.42 -42.20 12.68
CA GLU A 255 60.64 -42.21 14.12
C GLU A 255 61.33 -43.50 14.59
N ALA A 256 60.97 -44.65 14.02
CA ALA A 256 61.65 -45.92 14.28
C ALA A 256 63.12 -45.86 13.85
N VAL A 257 63.42 -45.31 12.67
CA VAL A 257 64.81 -45.12 12.21
C VAL A 257 65.57 -44.16 13.12
N ARG A 258 64.95 -43.05 13.55
CA ARG A 258 65.55 -42.12 14.53
C ARG A 258 65.89 -42.81 15.84
N LEU A 259 64.99 -43.64 16.37
CA LEU A 259 65.24 -44.42 17.58
C LEU A 259 66.39 -45.42 17.38
N CYS A 260 66.44 -46.13 16.25
CA CYS A 260 67.57 -47.01 15.93
C CYS A 260 68.90 -46.25 15.81
N VAL A 261 68.89 -45.06 15.20
CA VAL A 261 70.09 -44.20 15.11
C VAL A 261 70.50 -43.69 16.49
N MET A 262 69.56 -43.25 17.32
CA MET A 262 69.85 -42.84 18.70
C MET A 262 70.41 -44.00 19.52
N GLU A 263 69.81 -45.19 19.41
CA GLU A 263 70.27 -46.39 20.11
C GLU A 263 71.65 -46.85 19.60
N PHE A 264 71.91 -46.72 18.30
CA PHE A 264 73.24 -46.97 17.71
C PHE A 264 74.29 -45.99 18.23
N LEU A 265 73.95 -44.70 18.32
CA LEU A 265 74.86 -43.65 18.84
C LEU A 265 75.03 -43.74 20.36
N GLN A 266 74.05 -44.26 21.10
CA GLN A 266 74.12 -44.51 22.55
C GLN A 266 74.83 -45.82 22.89
N ARG A 267 74.90 -46.78 21.96
CA ARG A 267 75.73 -47.97 22.10
C ARG A 267 77.20 -47.55 22.02
N ASP A 268 77.77 -47.32 23.19
CA ASP A 268 79.16 -46.98 23.55
C ASP A 268 80.20 -48.06 23.15
N LYS A 269 80.06 -48.64 21.96
CA LYS A 269 81.04 -49.53 21.32
C LYS A 269 81.82 -48.81 20.21
N ASN A 270 81.23 -47.82 19.55
CA ASN A 270 81.89 -47.08 18.47
C ASN A 270 82.80 -45.93 18.96
N SER A 271 82.67 -45.52 20.22
CA SER A 271 83.54 -44.55 20.91
C SER A 271 84.79 -45.18 21.51
N ARG A 272 84.86 -46.52 21.58
CA ARG A 272 85.95 -47.27 22.24
C ARG A 272 86.94 -47.94 21.28
N GLU A 273 86.68 -47.94 19.97
CA GLU A 273 87.61 -48.49 18.96
C GLU A 273 88.58 -47.45 18.37
N THR A 274 88.54 -46.20 18.84
CA THR A 274 89.51 -45.16 18.49
C THR A 274 90.11 -44.51 19.73
N ALA A 275 90.70 -45.31 20.61
CA ALA A 275 91.67 -44.89 21.62
C ALA A 275 92.86 -45.85 21.59
#